data_AF-A0A3D2SSB3-F1
#
_entry.id   AF-A0A3D2SSB3-F1
#
_cell.length_a   1.000
_cell.length_b   1.000
_cell.length_c   1.000
_cell.angle_alpha   90.00
_cell.angle_beta   90.00
_cell.angle_gamma   90.00
#
_symmetry.space_group_name_H-M   'P 1'
#
loop_
_entity.id
_entity.type
_entity.pdbx_description
1 polymer ?
#
loop_
_entity_poly.entity_id
_entity_poly.type
_entity_poly.pdbx_seq_one_letter_code
_entity_poly.pdbx_strand_id
1 'polypeptide(L)'
;MKFDNTNKHPCANKCTDFKDEQCKTCLVKEPVDHGEAEFLVGDVVVTVDEDDYDNLFEIVGRSKRLFHLKGIDSLFYGRLNFQIRHAKVAELNAKRRLTGVEMALGEVS
;
A
#
# COMPACT_ATOMS: atom_id res chain seq x y z
N MET A 1 7.56 -22.88 1.32
CA MET A 1 6.65 -22.12 2.20
C MET A 1 5.24 -22.58 1.88
N LYS A 2 4.46 -22.99 2.88
CA LYS A 2 3.07 -23.47 2.68
C LYS A 2 2.16 -22.24 2.69
N PHE A 3 1.36 -22.07 1.65
CA PHE A 3 0.36 -21.01 1.57
C PHE A 3 -0.91 -21.52 2.24
N ASP A 4 -1.31 -20.90 3.36
CA ASP A 4 -2.53 -21.27 4.07
C ASP A 4 -3.75 -20.76 3.30
N ASN A 5 -4.40 -21.70 2.61
CA ASN A 5 -5.71 -21.54 1.98
C ASN A 5 -6.78 -21.38 3.07
N THR A 6 -6.93 -20.18 3.60
CA THR A 6 -7.99 -19.87 4.57
C THR A 6 -9.33 -19.86 3.84
N ASN A 7 -10.15 -20.86 4.17
CA ASN A 7 -11.48 -21.17 3.64
C ASN A 7 -12.58 -20.08 3.89
N LYS A 8 -12.19 -18.81 4.04
CA LYS A 8 -13.06 -17.65 4.31
C LYS A 8 -13.20 -16.71 3.10
N HIS A 9 -12.85 -17.15 1.89
CA HIS A 9 -12.93 -16.30 0.71
C HIS A 9 -14.37 -16.25 0.14
N PRO A 10 -14.88 -15.08 -0.27
CA PRO A 10 -16.24 -14.93 -0.82
C PRO A 10 -16.52 -15.73 -2.12
N CYS A 11 -15.49 -16.33 -2.72
CA CYS A 11 -15.61 -17.24 -3.87
C CYS A 11 -15.77 -18.72 -3.50
N ALA A 12 -15.82 -19.06 -2.20
CA ALA A 12 -16.02 -20.44 -1.74
C ALA A 12 -17.22 -21.07 -2.47
N ASN A 13 -16.99 -22.24 -3.10
CA ASN A 13 -17.95 -22.99 -3.93
C ASN A 13 -18.44 -22.32 -5.23
N LYS A 14 -17.86 -21.20 -5.67
CA LYS A 14 -18.21 -20.53 -6.94
C LYS A 14 -17.18 -20.71 -8.05
N CYS A 15 -15.98 -21.17 -7.72
CA CYS A 15 -14.93 -21.43 -8.69
C CYS A 15 -14.97 -22.91 -9.08
N THR A 16 -15.33 -23.20 -10.33
CA THR A 16 -15.41 -24.58 -10.87
C THR A 16 -14.05 -25.26 -11.02
N ASP A 17 -12.96 -24.48 -10.99
CA ASP A 17 -11.57 -24.93 -11.17
C ASP A 17 -10.76 -24.94 -9.86
N PHE A 18 -11.42 -25.16 -8.71
CA PHE A 18 -10.70 -25.28 -7.42
C PHE A 18 -10.04 -26.67 -7.30
N LYS A 19 -8.98 -26.88 -8.07
CA LYS A 19 -8.02 -27.97 -7.91
C LYS A 19 -6.63 -27.36 -7.92
N ASP A 20 -6.11 -27.20 -6.71
CA ASP A 20 -4.70 -26.93 -6.40
C ASP A 20 -4.10 -25.58 -6.86
N GLU A 21 -4.79 -24.77 -7.68
CA GLU A 21 -4.32 -23.45 -8.12
C GLU A 21 -5.34 -22.34 -7.83
N GLN A 22 -4.85 -21.17 -7.40
CA GLN A 22 -5.69 -20.00 -7.11
C GLN A 22 -6.49 -19.59 -8.36
N CYS A 23 -7.80 -19.44 -8.19
CA CYS A 23 -8.75 -18.91 -9.17
C CYS A 23 -8.19 -17.65 -9.89
N LYS A 24 -8.09 -17.65 -11.23
CA LYS A 24 -7.64 -16.47 -12.02
C LYS A 24 -8.48 -15.21 -11.76
N THR A 25 -9.77 -15.37 -11.43
CA THR A 25 -10.67 -14.26 -11.07
C THR A 25 -10.36 -13.69 -9.67
N CYS A 26 -9.71 -14.48 -8.83
CA CYS A 26 -9.45 -14.23 -7.41
C CYS A 26 -7.97 -14.01 -7.15
N LEU A 27 -7.20 -13.74 -8.22
CA LEU A 27 -5.77 -13.48 -8.17
C LEU A 27 -5.61 -12.15 -7.42
N VAL A 28 -5.65 -12.21 -6.09
CA VAL A 28 -5.08 -11.18 -5.24
C VAL A 28 -3.63 -11.22 -5.66
N LYS A 29 -3.24 -10.26 -6.51
CA LYS A 29 -1.82 -9.99 -6.68
C LYS A 29 -1.37 -9.69 -5.26
N GLU A 30 -0.61 -10.61 -4.67
CA GLU A 30 0.24 -10.23 -3.55
C GLU A 30 0.90 -8.91 -4.01
N PRO A 31 0.87 -7.83 -3.22
CA PRO A 31 1.67 -6.67 -3.55
C PRO A 31 3.11 -7.15 -3.44
N VAL A 32 3.62 -7.70 -4.55
CA VAL A 32 5.03 -7.85 -4.82
C VAL A 32 5.53 -6.42 -4.93
N ASP A 33 5.89 -5.90 -3.77
CA ASP A 33 6.54 -4.60 -3.62
C ASP A 33 7.73 -4.57 -4.59
N HIS A 34 7.87 -3.44 -5.28
CA HIS A 34 8.82 -3.14 -6.36
C HIS A 34 8.38 -3.42 -7.81
N GLY A 35 7.12 -3.70 -8.08
CA GLY A 35 6.56 -3.49 -9.43
C GLY A 35 6.09 -2.05 -9.54
N GLU A 36 6.81 -1.20 -10.29
CA GLU A 36 6.49 0.20 -10.66
C GLU A 36 5.08 0.64 -10.24
N ALA A 37 4.87 0.98 -8.96
CA ALA A 37 3.58 1.46 -8.52
C ALA A 37 3.36 2.77 -9.28
N GLU A 38 2.40 2.75 -10.22
CA GLU A 38 2.03 3.93 -10.99
C GLU A 38 1.28 4.89 -10.07
N PHE A 39 2.06 5.61 -9.28
CA PHE A 39 1.62 6.71 -8.48
C PHE A 39 1.04 7.83 -9.36
N LEU A 40 -0.15 8.30 -9.04
CA LEU A 40 -0.88 9.36 -9.73
C LEU A 40 -0.94 10.63 -8.88
N VAL A 41 -1.16 11.76 -9.54
CA VAL A 41 -1.40 13.03 -8.86
C VAL A 41 -2.71 12.94 -8.07
N GLY A 42 -2.66 13.33 -6.80
CA GLY A 42 -3.74 13.19 -5.82
C GLY A 42 -3.61 11.96 -4.92
N ASP A 43 -2.73 11.01 -5.23
CA ASP A 43 -2.50 9.86 -4.36
C ASP A 43 -1.86 10.29 -3.04
N VAL A 44 -2.25 9.62 -1.96
CA VAL A 44 -1.67 9.81 -0.63
C VAL A 44 -0.67 8.69 -0.35
N VAL A 45 0.56 9.09 -0.06
CA VAL A 45 1.71 8.19 0.14
C VAL A 45 2.41 8.48 1.47
N VAL A 46 3.17 7.50 1.92
CA VAL A 46 4.11 7.61 3.05
C VAL A 46 5.48 7.15 2.61
N THR A 47 6.53 7.58 3.29
CA THR A 47 7.88 7.06 3.05
C THR A 47 7.98 5.61 3.49
N VAL A 48 8.88 4.84 2.88
CA VAL A 48 9.11 3.44 3.26
C VAL A 48 9.97 3.37 4.52
N ASP A 49 11.04 4.16 4.60
CA ASP A 49 11.91 4.23 5.77
C ASP A 49 11.15 4.84 6.96
N GLU A 50 11.06 4.11 8.08
CA GLU A 50 10.27 4.48 9.28
C GLU A 50 10.75 5.77 9.96
N ASP A 51 11.99 6.20 9.72
CA ASP A 51 12.65 7.24 10.53
C ASP A 51 12.37 8.70 10.11
N ASP A 52 11.86 8.96 8.91
CA ASP A 52 11.93 10.34 8.40
C ASP A 52 10.68 11.19 8.70
N TYR A 53 9.45 10.64 8.66
CA TYR A 53 8.22 11.44 8.87
C TYR A 53 7.00 10.61 9.29
N ASP A 54 6.28 11.08 10.31
CA ASP A 54 4.93 10.63 10.67
C ASP A 54 3.83 11.18 9.75
N ASN A 55 4.22 11.92 8.71
CA ASN A 55 3.30 12.65 7.86
C ASN A 55 2.82 11.82 6.67
N LEU A 56 1.58 12.07 6.28
CA LEU A 56 1.05 11.69 4.97
C LEU A 56 1.48 12.75 3.94
N PHE A 57 1.74 12.31 2.72
CA PHE A 57 2.11 13.18 1.62
C PHE A 57 1.16 12.99 0.44
N GLU A 58 0.77 14.09 -0.19
CA GLU A 58 0.01 14.04 -1.44
C GLU A 58 0.95 14.17 -2.64
N ILE A 59 0.74 13.34 -3.66
CA ILE A 59 1.47 13.47 -4.92
C ILE A 59 0.87 14.62 -5.70
N VAL A 60 1.66 15.66 -5.92
CA VAL A 60 1.24 16.86 -6.66
C VAL A 60 1.79 16.89 -8.09
N GLY A 61 2.74 16.00 -8.40
CA GLY A 61 3.34 15.93 -9.71
C GLY A 61 4.47 14.91 -9.79
N ARG A 62 5.06 14.81 -10.98
CA ARG A 62 6.17 13.91 -11.25
C ARG A 62 7.12 14.54 -12.27
N SER A 63 8.42 14.46 -11.98
CA SER A 63 9.51 14.63 -12.94
C SER A 63 9.93 13.26 -13.49
N LYS A 64 10.86 13.20 -14.46
CA LYS A 64 11.29 11.93 -15.10
C LYS A 64 11.49 10.75 -14.13
N ARG A 65 12.11 11.01 -12.96
CA ARG A 65 12.40 9.97 -11.94
C ARG A 65 11.85 10.27 -10.55
N LEU A 66 11.47 11.52 -10.26
CA LEU A 66 11.09 11.96 -8.92
C LEU A 66 9.61 12.28 -8.85
N PHE A 67 8.95 11.80 -7.80
CA PHE A 67 7.62 12.26 -7.42
C PHE A 67 7.74 13.51 -6.58
N HIS A 68 6.89 14.49 -6.88
CA HIS A 68 6.75 15.71 -6.10
C HIS A 68 5.64 15.48 -5.08
N LEU A 69 6.02 15.56 -3.82
CA LEU A 69 5.16 15.30 -2.68
C LEU A 69 4.88 16.61 -1.95
N LYS A 70 3.65 16.81 -1.52
CA LYS A 70 3.25 17.95 -0.68
C LYS A 70 2.96 17.45 0.73
N GLY A 71 3.70 17.98 1.69
CA GLY A 71 3.48 17.73 3.12
C GLY A 71 2.40 18.66 3.71
N ILE A 72 2.02 18.38 4.96
CA ILE A 72 1.07 19.19 5.74
C ILE A 72 1.59 20.61 6.02
N ASP A 73 2.90 20.78 6.02
CA ASP A 73 3.64 22.03 6.25
C ASP A 73 3.77 22.88 4.98
N SER A 74 3.08 22.51 3.91
CA SER A 74 3.19 23.15 2.58
C SER A 74 4.59 23.07 1.95
N LEU A 75 5.48 22.23 2.51
CA LEU A 75 6.77 21.94 1.89
C LEU A 75 6.62 20.90 0.79
N PHE A 76 7.49 21.02 -0.22
CA PHE A 76 7.56 20.08 -1.34
C PHE A 76 8.77 19.18 -1.18
N TYR A 77 8.56 17.87 -1.31
CA TYR A 77 9.60 16.86 -1.20
C TYR A 77 9.73 16.08 -2.51
N GLY A 78 10.97 15.79 -2.91
CA GLY A 78 11.27 14.91 -4.03
C GLY A 78 11.62 13.51 -3.52
N ARG A 79 10.93 12.48 -4.01
CA ARG A 79 11.23 11.07 -3.68
C ARG A 79 11.23 10.17 -4.90
N LEU A 80 12.08 9.15 -4.88
CA LEU A 80 12.10 8.07 -5.86
C LEU A 80 10.97 7.08 -5.56
N ASN A 81 10.56 6.30 -6.56
CA ASN A 81 9.46 5.34 -6.44
C ASN A 81 9.67 4.33 -5.29
N PHE A 82 10.89 3.85 -5.06
CA PHE A 82 11.20 2.86 -4.03
C PHE A 82 11.24 3.45 -2.61
N GLN A 83 11.22 4.77 -2.46
CA GLN A 83 11.26 5.44 -1.16
C GLN A 83 9.87 5.74 -0.61
N ILE A 84 8.82 5.45 -1.39
CA ILE A 84 7.43 5.74 -1.03
C ILE A 84 6.54 4.54 -1.29
N ARG A 85 5.45 4.44 -0.53
CA ARG A 85 4.36 3.50 -0.75
C ARG A 85 3.02 4.21 -0.56
N HIS A 86 1.95 3.63 -1.09
CA HIS A 86 0.60 4.09 -0.79
C HIS A 86 0.35 4.07 0.72
N ALA A 87 -0.34 5.10 1.21
CA ALA A 87 -0.85 5.12 2.56
C ALA A 87 -1.91 4.03 2.73
N LYS A 88 -1.84 3.29 3.82
CA LYS A 88 -2.85 2.29 4.16
C LYS A 88 -4.10 2.98 4.72
N VAL A 89 -5.24 2.30 4.66
CA VAL A 89 -6.53 2.83 5.16
C VAL A 89 -6.45 3.26 6.62
N ALA A 90 -5.73 2.51 7.46
CA ALA A 90 -5.53 2.87 8.87
C ALA A 90 -4.76 4.20 9.03
N GLU A 91 -3.74 4.45 8.19
CA GLU A 91 -2.95 5.69 8.19
C GLU A 91 -3.79 6.88 7.69
N LEU A 92 -4.62 6.67 6.66
CA LEU A 92 -5.56 7.67 6.17
C LEU A 92 -6.58 8.06 7.25
N ASN A 93 -7.13 7.07 7.96
CA ASN A 93 -8.07 7.31 9.07
C ASN A 93 -7.40 8.02 10.25
N ALA A 94 -6.16 7.65 10.57
CA ALA A 94 -5.35 8.28 11.62
C ALA A 94 -4.81 9.66 11.21
N LYS A 95 -4.87 10.01 9.91
CA LYS A 95 -4.27 11.22 9.31
C LYS A 95 -2.77 11.35 9.58
N ARG A 96 -2.10 10.23 9.83
CA ARG A 96 -0.66 10.14 10.09
C ARG A 96 -0.16 8.76 9.69
N ARG A 97 1.15 8.65 9.49
CA ARG A 97 1.82 7.37 9.36
C ARG A 97 1.73 6.61 10.67
N LEU A 98 1.55 5.29 10.55
CA LEU A 98 1.51 4.38 11.68
C LEU A 98 2.74 3.47 11.62
N THR A 99 3.32 3.20 12.77
CA THR A 99 4.41 2.21 12.91
C THR A 99 3.89 0.80 12.58
N GLY A 100 4.80 -0.12 12.24
CA GLY A 100 4.42 -1.52 12.02
C GLY A 100 3.62 -2.14 13.17
N VAL A 101 3.92 -1.75 14.41
CA VAL A 101 3.22 -2.21 15.62
C VAL A 101 1.79 -1.67 15.70
N GLU A 102 1.61 -0.37 15.46
CA GLU A 102 0.28 0.27 15.47
C GLU A 102 -0.61 -0.24 14.33
N MET A 103 -0.01 -0.51 13.17
CA MET A 103 -0.69 -1.14 12.04
C MET A 103 -1.21 -2.54 12.42
N ALA A 104 -0.39 -3.37 13.08
CA ALA A 104 -0.79 -4.73 13.48
C ALA A 104 -1.89 -4.76 14.57
N LEU A 105 -1.96 -3.74 15.42
CA LEU A 105 -2.98 -3.61 16.46
C LEU A 105 -4.34 -3.15 15.91
N GLY A 106 -4.37 -2.43 14.79
CA GLY A 106 -5.61 -1.95 14.18
C GLY A 106 -6.39 -2.99 13.37
N GLU A 107 -5.77 -4.14 13.07
CA GLU A 107 -6.33 -5.21 12.22
C GLU A 107 -7.09 -6.28 13.02
N VAL A 108 -7.19 -6.12 14.35
CA VAL A 108 -7.91 -7.03 15.27
C VAL A 108 -9.20 -6.40 15.81
N SER A 109 -10.26 -6.41 15.01
CA SER A 109 -11.66 -6.30 15.49
C SER A 109 -12.63 -6.93 14.50
#